data_AF-A0A5J4UW34-F1
#
_entry.id   AF-A0A5J4UW34-F1
#
_cell.length_a   1.000
_cell.length_b   1.000
_cell.length_c   1.000
_cell.angle_alpha   90.00
_cell.angle_beta   90.00
_cell.angle_gamma   90.00
#
_symmetry.space_group_name_H-M   'P 1'
#
loop_
_entity.id
_entity.type
_entity.pdbx_description
1 polymer ?
#
loop_
_entity_poly.entity_id
_entity_poly.type
_entity_poly.pdbx_seq_one_letter_code
_entity_poly.pdbx_strand_id
1 'polypeptide(L)' 'MTEQLSGIIPNKFVMNGTTEVGILMNKIMNSQDVSFGARADNLHSIQEMLYIDTAGHIYQTLLVFISKL' A
#
# COMPACT_ATOMS: atom_id res chain seq x y z
N MET A 1 8.70 16.03 3.64
CA MET A 1 9.09 15.14 4.75
C MET A 1 9.58 13.83 4.15
N THR A 2 10.79 13.89 3.63
CA THR A 2 11.53 12.90 2.84
C THR A 2 12.49 12.15 3.76
N GLU A 3 12.01 11.71 4.92
CA GLU A 3 12.67 10.63 5.64
C GLU A 3 12.37 9.36 4.87
N GLN A 4 13.20 9.18 3.85
CA GLN A 4 13.20 8.18 2.82
C GLN A 4 12.87 6.79 3.41
N LEU A 5 11.84 6.16 2.85
CA LEU A 5 11.64 4.71 2.89
C LEU A 5 12.83 4.04 2.19
N SER A 6 14.00 4.02 2.83
CA SER A 6 15.24 3.42 2.27
C SER A 6 15.62 3.96 0.88
N GLY A 7 15.32 5.23 0.59
CA GLY A 7 15.60 5.86 -0.70
C GLY A 7 14.43 5.83 -1.69
N ILE A 8 13.41 5.03 -1.44
CA ILE A 8 12.28 4.82 -2.34
C ILE A 8 11.25 5.94 -2.14
N ILE A 9 11.00 6.70 -3.20
CA ILE A 9 9.92 7.69 -3.23
C ILE A 9 8.66 6.94 -3.70
N PRO A 10 7.62 6.79 -2.86
CA PRO A 10 6.41 6.09 -3.26
C PRO A 10 5.70 6.87 -4.35
N ASN A 11 5.31 6.19 -5.42
CA ASN A 11 4.44 6.78 -6.43
C ASN A 11 3.02 6.87 -5.86
N LYS A 12 2.51 8.08 -5.68
CA LYS A 12 1.15 8.31 -5.20
C LYS A 12 0.21 8.39 -6.40
N PHE A 13 -0.75 7.49 -6.48
CA PHE A 13 -1.74 7.47 -7.54
C PHE A 13 -3.10 7.04 -7.00
N VAL A 14 -4.15 7.37 -7.76
CA VAL A 14 -5.49 6.81 -7.56
C VAL A 14 -5.63 5.67 -8.55
N MET A 15 -5.84 4.45 -8.06
CA MET A 15 -6.06 3.30 -8.92
C MET A 15 -7.43 3.42 -9.62
N ASN A 16 -7.50 3.07 -10.90
CA ASN A 16 -8.77 2.92 -11.60
C ASN A 16 -9.41 1.57 -11.23
N GLY A 17 -9.96 1.51 -10.01
CA GLY A 17 -10.51 0.34 -9.34
C GLY A 17 -10.97 0.73 -7.94
N THR A 18 -11.47 -0.23 -7.16
CA THR A 18 -11.87 0.02 -5.77
C THR A 18 -11.10 -0.87 -4.81
N THR A 19 -10.92 -0.36 -3.60
CA THR A 19 -10.46 -1.13 -2.44
C THR A 19 -11.53 -1.04 -1.36
N GLU A 20 -11.43 -1.89 -0.35
CA GLU A 20 -12.31 -1.88 0.82
C GLU A 20 -12.20 -0.59 1.63
N VAL A 21 -11.14 0.21 1.43
CA VAL A 21 -10.94 1.51 2.09
C VAL A 21 -12.15 2.42 1.90
N GLY A 22 -12.74 2.46 0.70
CA GLY A 22 -13.94 3.28 0.46
C GLY A 22 -15.14 2.88 1.34
N ILE A 23 -15.28 1.60 1.66
CA ILE A 23 -16.33 1.10 2.55
C ILE A 23 -15.98 1.40 4.01
N LEU A 24 -14.71 1.28 4.39
CA LEU A 24 -14.22 1.55 5.75
C LEU A 24 -14.37 3.03 6.13
N MET A 25 -14.02 3.95 5.23
CA MET A 25 -14.16 5.39 5.46
C MET A 25 -15.61 5.82 5.73
N ASN A 26 -16.60 5.12 5.17
CA ASN A 26 -18.01 5.38 5.46
C ASN A 26 -18.42 4.95 6.89
N LYS A 27 -17.68 4.02 7.51
CA LYS A 27 -17.96 3.51 8.86
C LYS A 27 -17.17 4.25 9.94
N ILE A 28 -15.98 4.73 9.62
CA ILE A 28 -15.10 5.43 10.55
C ILE A 28 -15.02 6.90 10.10
N MET A 29 -15.98 7.70 10.55
CA MET A 29 -16.03 9.11 10.20
C MET A 29 -14.74 9.83 10.62
N ASN A 30 -14.24 10.72 9.75
CA ASN A 30 -13.00 11.48 9.93
C ASN A 30 -11.71 10.65 9.94
N SER A 31 -11.72 9.39 9.46
CA SER A 31 -10.46 8.66 9.22
C SER A 31 -9.68 9.22 8.04
N GLN A 32 -8.36 9.08 8.09
CA GLN A 32 -7.47 9.23 6.94
C GLN A 32 -6.84 7.87 6.67
N ASP A 33 -6.97 7.38 5.44
CA ASP A 33 -6.54 6.04 5.08
C ASP A 33 -5.58 6.06 3.89
N VAL A 34 -4.67 5.09 3.87
CA VAL A 34 -3.73 4.84 2.78
C VAL A 34 -3.69 3.35 2.47
N SER A 35 -3.74 3.00 1.19
CA SER A 35 -3.53 1.62 0.72
C SER A 35 -2.14 1.50 0.10
N PHE A 36 -1.40 0.47 0.51
CA PHE A 36 -0.10 0.11 -0.03
C PHE A 36 0.08 -1.40 0.04
N GLY A 37 0.88 -1.96 -0.86
CA GLY A 37 1.05 -3.41 -0.95
C GLY A 37 2.18 -3.80 -1.88
N ALA A 38 2.31 -5.11 -2.09
CA ALA A 38 3.33 -5.69 -2.96
C ALA A 38 2.98 -5.43 -4.41
N ARG A 39 4.01 -5.47 -5.25
CA ARG A 39 3.74 -5.58 -6.67
C ARG A 39 3.16 -6.97 -6.93
N ALA A 40 1.99 -6.97 -7.53
CA ALA A 40 1.34 -8.16 -8.06
C ALA A 40 0.84 -7.85 -9.47
N ASP A 41 1.05 -8.77 -10.39
CA ASP A 41 0.59 -8.67 -11.77
C ASP A 41 -0.44 -9.77 -12.06
N ASN A 42 -1.42 -9.47 -12.91
CA ASN A 42 -2.46 -10.41 -13.35
C ASN A 42 -3.27 -11.06 -12.22
N LEU A 43 -3.54 -10.32 -11.14
CA LEU A 43 -4.44 -10.76 -10.06
C LEU A 43 -5.76 -11.27 -10.65
N HIS A 44 -6.31 -12.32 -10.05
CA HIS A 44 -7.54 -12.99 -10.50
C HIS A 44 -7.41 -13.77 -11.83
N SER A 45 -6.20 -14.19 -12.19
CA SER A 45 -5.94 -15.05 -13.36
C SER A 45 -5.01 -16.22 -13.03
N ILE A 46 -4.88 -17.18 -13.95
CA ILE A 46 -3.92 -18.29 -13.79
C ILE A 46 -2.45 -17.83 -13.94
N GLN A 47 -2.22 -16.62 -14.48
CA GLN A 47 -0.90 -15.99 -14.61
C GLN A 47 -0.59 -15.04 -13.45
N GLU A 48 -1.35 -15.12 -12.35
CA GLU A 48 -1.12 -14.32 -11.15
C GLU A 48 0.32 -14.48 -10.66
N MET A 49 0.99 -13.34 -10.46
CA MET A 49 2.39 -13.29 -10.06
C MET A 49 2.60 -12.27 -8.95
N LEU A 50 3.29 -12.69 -7.90
CA LEU A 50 3.70 -11.83 -6.79
C LEU A 50 5.22 -11.64 -6.81
N TYR A 51 5.66 -10.40 -6.68
CA TYR A 51 7.08 -10.04 -6.74
C TYR A 51 7.66 -10.00 -5.31
N ILE A 52 8.34 -11.08 -4.91
CA ILE A 52 8.85 -11.30 -3.55
C ILE A 52 9.88 -10.24 -3.13
N ASP A 53 10.66 -9.72 -4.07
CA ASP A 53 11.60 -8.61 -3.84
C ASP A 53 10.91 -7.34 -3.32
N THR A 54 9.61 -7.17 -3.57
CA THR A 54 8.82 -6.06 -3.02
C THR A 54 8.31 -6.30 -1.60
N ALA A 55 8.27 -7.55 -1.12
CA ALA A 55 7.71 -7.89 0.19
C ALA A 55 8.47 -7.25 1.36
N GLY A 56 9.80 -7.25 1.31
CA GLY A 56 10.65 -6.66 2.35
C GLY A 56 10.46 -5.14 2.48
N HIS A 57 10.29 -4.45 1.36
CA HIS A 57 10.07 -3.00 1.35
C HIS A 57 8.72 -2.60 1.95
N ILE A 58 7.67 -3.39 1.74
CA ILE A 58 6.35 -3.17 2.37
C ILE A 58 6.45 -3.35 3.87
N TYR A 59 7.12 -4.40 4.33
CA TYR A 59 7.28 -4.65 5.75
C TYR A 59 8.01 -3.50 6.45
N GLN A 60 9.11 -3.01 5.86
CA GLN A 60 9.80 -1.81 6.36
C GLN A 60 8.88 -0.58 6.37
N THR A 61 8.10 -0.38 5.30
CA THR A 61 7.14 0.73 5.20
C THR A 61 6.09 0.66 6.32
N LEU A 62 5.55 -0.51 6.60
CA LEU A 62 4.60 -0.74 7.70
C LEU A 62 5.22 -0.40 9.06
N LEU A 63 6.45 -0.84 9.32
CA LEU A 63 7.16 -0.53 10.56
C LEU A 63 7.37 0.98 10.74
N VAL A 64 7.76 1.68 9.66
CA VAL A 64 7.93 3.14 9.70
C VAL A 64 6.61 3.84 9.99
N PHE A 65 5.50 3.43 9.36
CA PHE A 65 4.19 4.00 9.66
C PHE A 65 3.78 3.79 11.10
N ILE A 66 3.85 2.55 11.61
CA ILE A 66 3.48 2.23 12.99
C ILE A 66 4.35 3.00 14.00
N SER A 67 5.64 3.21 13.72
CA SER A 67 6.53 3.95 14.62
C SER A 67 6.21 5.45 14.73
N LYS A 68 5.40 6.00 13.82
CA LYS A 68 5.06 7.43 13.75
C LYS A 68 3.61 7.73 14.14
N LEU A 69 2.82 6.69 14.44
CA LEU A 69 1.46 6.78 14.98
C LEU A 69 1.52 6.89 16.52
#